data_AF-A0AAV4M4R8-F1
#
_entry.id   AF-A0AAV4M4R8-F1
#
_cell.length_a   1.000
_cell.length_b   1.000
_cell.length_c   1.000
_cell.angle_alpha   90.00
_cell.angle_beta   90.00
_cell.angle_gamma   90.00
#
_symmetry.space_group_name_H-M   'P 1'
#
loop_
_entity.id
_entity.type
_entity.pdbx_description
1 polymer ?
#
loop_
_entity_poly.entity_id
_entity_poly.type
_entity_poly.pdbx_seq_one_letter_code
_entity_poly.pdbx_strand_id
1 'polypeptide(L)'
;MTLEIENYDAPLGAERQYIVKVEDLEHYVKTLTESKGFKEQYEMLGSGSQKICNVGNKPENKAKNRYPDLLPYDDSRVILQKCKNDPNSDYINASYVESYKKGVHTFALKDLWKKQLVIFGE
;
A
#
# COMPACT_ATOMS: atom_id res chain seq x y z
N MET A 1 -28.80 -4.01 19.05
CA MET A 1 -28.55 -3.27 17.82
C MET A 1 -27.56 -4.10 17.02
N THR A 2 -28.03 -4.73 15.95
CA THR A 2 -27.23 -5.60 15.08
C THR A 2 -26.51 -4.72 14.07
N LEU A 3 -25.18 -4.85 13.96
CA LEU A 3 -24.39 -4.12 12.96
C LEU A 3 -24.68 -4.72 11.58
N GLU A 4 -25.35 -3.95 10.72
CA GLU A 4 -25.52 -4.30 9.31
C GLU A 4 -24.29 -3.81 8.52
N ILE A 5 -23.44 -4.75 8.10
CA ILE A 5 -22.27 -4.47 7.27
C ILE A 5 -22.74 -4.55 5.81
N GLU A 6 -22.80 -3.40 5.13
CA GLU A 6 -23.06 -3.35 3.69
C GLU A 6 -21.83 -3.84 2.91
N ASN A 7 -22.05 -4.73 1.94
CA ASN A 7 -21.00 -5.23 1.06
C ASN A 7 -20.62 -4.15 0.05
N TYR A 8 -19.36 -3.76 0.03
CA TYR A 8 -18.77 -2.92 -1.01
C TYR A 8 -18.10 -3.79 -2.07
N ASP A 9 -18.39 -3.52 -3.34
CA ASP A 9 -17.70 -4.15 -4.46
C ASP A 9 -16.27 -3.60 -4.58
N ALA A 10 -15.38 -4.20 -3.80
CA ALA A 10 -13.97 -3.88 -3.84
C ALA A 10 -13.35 -4.42 -5.15
N PRO A 11 -12.38 -3.70 -5.75
CA PRO A 11 -11.71 -4.16 -6.97
C PRO A 11 -11.06 -5.54 -6.77
N LEU A 12 -10.98 -6.31 -7.87
CA LEU A 12 -10.41 -7.66 -7.90
C LEU A 12 -9.07 -7.73 -7.12
N GLY A 13 -9.06 -8.51 -6.04
CA GLY A 13 -7.91 -8.71 -5.15
C GLY A 13 -8.06 -8.09 -3.75
N ALA A 14 -9.11 -7.31 -3.49
CA ALA A 14 -9.40 -6.81 -2.16
C ALA A 14 -10.24 -7.84 -1.37
N GLU A 15 -9.59 -8.59 -0.48
CA GLU A 15 -10.30 -9.41 0.51
C GLU A 15 -11.18 -8.54 1.40
N ARG A 16 -12.30 -9.10 1.85
CA ARG A 16 -13.42 -8.50 2.59
C ARG A 16 -13.00 -7.31 3.47
N GLN A 17 -13.16 -6.09 2.96
CA GLN A 17 -13.03 -4.88 3.76
C GLN A 17 -14.35 -4.59 4.45
N TYR A 18 -14.31 -4.49 5.78
CA TYR A 18 -15.43 -3.99 6.57
C TYR A 18 -15.52 -2.48 6.37
N ILE A 19 -16.47 -2.01 5.55
CA ILE A 19 -16.80 -0.59 5.51
C ILE A 19 -17.60 -0.26 6.76
N VAL A 20 -17.04 0.63 7.58
CA VAL A 20 -17.69 1.12 8.80
C VAL A 20 -18.30 2.48 8.50
N LYS A 21 -19.63 2.60 8.63
CA LYS A 21 -20.30 3.90 8.52
C LYS A 21 -19.80 4.82 9.64
N VAL A 22 -19.70 6.12 9.35
CA VAL A 22 -19.15 7.09 10.31
C VAL A 22 -19.96 7.11 11.61
N GLU A 23 -21.28 6.96 11.52
CA GLU A 23 -22.18 6.87 12.67
C GLU A 23 -21.93 5.65 13.57
N ASP A 24 -21.43 4.54 13.02
CA ASP A 24 -21.15 3.30 13.75
C ASP A 24 -19.71 3.20 14.26
N LEU A 25 -18.85 4.16 13.90
CA LEU A 25 -17.40 4.07 14.13
C LEU A 25 -17.04 3.92 15.61
N GLU A 26 -17.69 4.67 16.50
CA GLU A 26 -17.45 4.59 17.95
C GLU A 26 -17.78 3.18 18.49
N HIS A 27 -18.95 2.66 18.11
CA HIS A 27 -19.39 1.35 18.55
C HIS A 27 -18.44 0.26 18.04
N TYR A 28 -18.09 0.32 16.75
CA TYR A 28 -17.16 -0.61 16.12
C TYR A 28 -15.79 -0.66 16.82
N VAL A 29 -15.20 0.51 17.09
CA VAL A 29 -13.88 0.60 17.77
C VAL A 29 -13.96 0.02 19.18
N LYS A 30 -15.02 0.33 19.93
CA LYS A 30 -15.23 -0.20 21.28
C LYS A 30 -15.34 -1.73 21.26
N THR A 31 -16.19 -2.27 20.40
CA THR A 31 -16.41 -3.71 20.28
C THR A 31 -15.12 -4.45 19.93
N LEU A 32 -14.36 -3.99 18.93
CA LEU A 32 -13.11 -4.66 18.53
C LEU A 32 -11.98 -4.52 19.55
N THR A 33 -12.00 -3.46 20.36
CA THR A 33 -11.05 -3.30 21.46
C THR A 33 -11.33 -4.34 22.55
N GLU A 34 -12.60 -4.50 22.94
CA GLU A 34 -13.03 -5.46 23.97
C GLU A 34 -12.84 -6.92 23.52
N SER A 35 -13.12 -7.22 22.25
CA SER A 35 -13.04 -8.58 21.70
C SER A 35 -11.65 -9.00 21.21
N LYS A 36 -10.66 -8.09 21.19
CA LYS A 36 -9.38 -8.24 20.47
C LYS A 36 -9.54 -8.40 18.95
N GLY A 37 -10.70 -8.08 18.39
CA GLY A 37 -10.97 -8.26 16.96
C GLY A 37 -10.04 -7.47 16.04
N PHE A 38 -9.41 -6.38 16.49
CA PHE A 38 -8.36 -5.70 15.70
C PHE A 38 -7.15 -6.59 15.41
N LYS A 39 -6.76 -7.43 16.38
CA LYS A 39 -5.66 -8.36 16.19
C LYS A 39 -6.03 -9.41 15.15
N GLU A 40 -7.23 -9.96 15.23
CA GLU A 40 -7.75 -10.95 14.27
C GLU A 40 -7.81 -10.35 12.85
N GLN A 41 -8.35 -9.14 12.72
CA GLN A 41 -8.37 -8.42 11.43
C GLN A 41 -6.97 -8.15 10.88
N TYR A 42 -6.01 -7.80 11.74
CA TYR A 42 -4.63 -7.62 11.33
C TYR A 42 -4.01 -8.94 10.86
N GLU A 43 -4.24 -10.05 11.56
CA GLU A 43 -3.73 -11.37 11.19
C GLU A 43 -4.34 -11.92 9.90
N MET A 44 -5.52 -11.42 9.50
CA MET A 44 -6.11 -11.70 8.18
C MET A 44 -5.40 -10.97 7.04
N LEU A 45 -4.65 -9.90 7.30
CA LEU A 45 -3.87 -9.24 6.26
C LEU A 45 -2.75 -10.19 5.80
N GLY A 46 -2.70 -10.46 4.49
CA GLY A 46 -1.65 -11.30 3.93
C GLY A 46 -0.25 -10.79 4.28
N SER A 47 0.58 -11.66 4.86
CA SER A 47 1.98 -11.36 5.17
C SER A 47 2.92 -11.77 4.04
N GLY A 48 3.95 -10.97 3.77
CA GLY A 48 5.04 -11.30 2.85
C GLY A 48 4.94 -10.64 1.48
N SER A 49 6.00 -10.82 0.67
CA SER A 49 6.11 -10.26 -0.68
C SER A 49 5.11 -10.95 -1.61
N GLN A 50 3.97 -10.32 -1.86
CA GLN A 50 2.94 -10.86 -2.76
C GLN A 50 3.26 -10.62 -4.25
N LYS A 51 4.27 -9.80 -4.52
CA LYS A 51 4.72 -9.44 -5.88
C LYS A 51 6.24 -9.47 -5.99
N ILE A 52 6.70 -9.29 -7.22
CA ILE A 52 8.11 -9.42 -7.63
C ILE A 52 8.90 -8.18 -7.20
N CYS A 53 10.10 -8.38 -6.64
CA CYS A 53 11.03 -7.34 -6.19
C CYS A 53 12.44 -7.54 -6.81
N ASN A 54 12.52 -7.90 -8.09
CA ASN A 54 13.80 -8.30 -8.69
C ASN A 54 14.79 -7.13 -8.75
N VAL A 55 14.31 -5.90 -8.98
CA VAL A 55 15.19 -4.72 -9.08
C VAL A 55 15.82 -4.39 -7.72
N GLY A 56 15.06 -4.48 -6.63
CA GLY A 56 15.57 -4.26 -5.28
C GLY A 56 16.56 -5.35 -4.82
N ASN A 57 16.40 -6.57 -5.32
CA ASN A 57 17.27 -7.72 -5.01
C ASN A 57 18.59 -7.75 -5.77
N LYS A 58 18.77 -6.90 -6.79
CA LYS A 58 20.01 -6.83 -7.58
C LYS A 58 21.22 -6.55 -6.67
N PRO A 59 22.36 -7.24 -6.87
CA PRO A 59 23.56 -7.03 -6.05
C PRO A 59 23.98 -5.56 -5.92
N GLU A 60 23.84 -4.78 -6.99
CA GLU A 60 24.20 -3.36 -7.06
C GLU A 60 23.27 -2.45 -6.23
N ASN A 61 22.08 -2.94 -5.89
CA ASN A 61 21.06 -2.21 -5.15
C ASN A 61 20.94 -2.66 -3.69
N LYS A 62 21.54 -3.80 -3.31
CA LYS A 62 21.46 -4.31 -1.92
C LYS A 62 21.95 -3.31 -0.88
N ALA A 63 23.04 -2.61 -1.16
CA ALA A 63 23.58 -1.58 -0.26
C ALA A 63 22.69 -0.32 -0.15
N LYS A 64 21.74 -0.14 -1.08
CA LYS A 64 20.76 0.95 -1.07
C LYS A 64 19.49 0.61 -0.28
N ASN A 65 19.41 -0.61 0.27
CA ASN A 65 18.29 -1.07 1.09
C ASN A 65 18.72 -1.12 2.55
N ARG A 66 17.96 -0.45 3.43
CA ARG A 66 18.20 -0.55 4.88
C ARG A 66 17.89 -1.95 5.43
N TYR A 67 16.82 -2.56 4.90
CA TYR A 67 16.35 -3.88 5.29
C TYR A 67 16.24 -4.78 4.06
N PRO A 68 16.88 -5.98 4.03
CA PRO A 68 16.87 -6.86 2.85
C PRO A 68 15.50 -7.47 2.52
N ASP A 69 14.62 -7.56 3.52
CA ASP A 69 13.27 -8.12 3.46
C ASP A 69 12.20 -7.08 3.14
N LEU A 70 12.53 -5.78 3.22
CA LEU A 70 11.62 -4.68 2.93
C LEU A 70 12.05 -3.98 1.63
N LEU A 71 11.60 -4.55 0.51
CA LEU A 71 11.94 -4.08 -0.83
C LEU A 71 10.70 -3.54 -1.56
N PRO A 72 10.87 -2.57 -2.47
CA PRO A 72 9.76 -2.10 -3.28
C PRO A 72 9.42 -3.13 -4.36
N TYR A 73 8.13 -3.31 -4.64
CA TYR A 73 7.71 -4.13 -5.79
C TYR A 73 8.11 -3.47 -7.11
N ASP A 74 8.48 -4.29 -8.10
CA ASP A 74 8.96 -3.80 -9.39
C ASP A 74 7.90 -2.97 -10.14
N ASP A 75 6.61 -3.25 -9.92
CA ASP A 75 5.47 -2.58 -10.58
C ASP A 75 5.11 -1.21 -9.99
N SER A 76 5.56 -0.93 -8.77
CA SER A 76 5.18 0.27 -8.01
C SER A 76 6.39 1.06 -7.48
N ARG A 77 7.62 0.56 -7.68
CA ARG A 77 8.84 1.28 -7.31
C ARG A 77 8.92 2.65 -7.95
N VAL A 78 9.62 3.55 -7.27
CA VAL A 78 10.05 4.80 -7.88
C VAL A 78 11.26 4.54 -8.78
N ILE A 79 11.21 5.13 -9.98
CA ILE A 79 12.29 5.07 -10.97
C ILE A 79 12.90 6.47 -11.04
N LEU A 80 14.15 6.60 -10.58
CA LEU A 80 14.87 7.87 -10.68
C LEU A 80 15.41 8.07 -12.11
N GLN A 81 15.66 9.33 -12.46
CA GLN A 81 16.39 9.63 -13.69
C GLN A 81 17.82 9.09 -13.58
N LYS A 82 18.26 8.34 -14.60
CA LYS A 82 19.61 7.78 -14.63
C LYS A 82 20.68 8.88 -14.74
N CYS A 83 21.68 8.79 -13.87
CA CYS A 83 22.94 9.51 -13.99
C CYS A 83 23.81 8.88 -15.08
N LYS A 84 24.53 9.71 -15.87
CA LYS A 84 25.38 9.25 -16.98
C LYS A 84 26.47 8.25 -16.57
N ASN A 85 26.92 8.30 -15.32
CA ASN A 85 28.07 7.54 -14.83
C ASN A 85 27.69 6.32 -13.99
N ASP A 86 26.40 6.11 -13.69
CA ASP A 86 25.92 4.96 -12.91
C ASP A 86 24.68 4.34 -13.57
N PRO A 87 24.79 3.18 -14.23
CA PRO A 87 23.66 2.53 -14.90
C PRO A 87 22.55 2.06 -13.95
N ASN A 88 22.83 1.97 -12.64
CA ASN A 88 21.93 1.52 -11.58
C ASN A 88 21.42 2.68 -10.69
N SER A 89 21.66 3.92 -11.10
CA SER A 89 21.19 5.12 -10.39
C SER A 89 19.69 5.35 -10.47
N ASP A 90 18.95 4.54 -11.24
CA ASP A 90 17.48 4.62 -11.31
C ASP A 90 16.74 4.00 -10.12
N TYR A 91 17.48 3.41 -9.17
CA TYR A 91 16.91 2.71 -8.04
C TYR A 91 16.99 3.50 -6.73
N ILE A 92 15.85 3.55 -6.05
CA ILE A 92 15.69 3.95 -4.65
C ILE A 92 14.71 2.96 -3.99
N ASN A 93 14.92 2.64 -2.70
CA ASN A 93 13.99 1.80 -1.94
C ASN A 93 12.74 2.60 -1.54
N ALA A 94 11.86 2.81 -2.51
CA ALA A 94 10.61 3.55 -2.35
C ALA A 94 9.55 3.07 -3.34
N SER A 95 8.28 3.16 -2.93
CA SER A 95 7.13 2.80 -3.77
C SER A 95 6.11 3.94 -3.83
N TYR A 96 5.36 3.95 -4.93
CA TYR A 96 4.13 4.72 -5.05
C TYR A 96 2.97 3.96 -4.42
N VAL A 97 2.23 4.63 -3.55
CA VAL A 97 1.00 4.09 -2.94
C VAL A 97 -0.21 4.84 -3.48
N GLU A 98 -1.25 4.09 -3.84
CA GLU A 98 -2.52 4.67 -4.24
C GLU A 98 -3.27 5.20 -3.01
N SER A 99 -3.68 6.47 -3.08
CA SER A 99 -4.51 7.09 -2.06
C SER A 99 -6.00 6.98 -2.42
N TYR A 100 -6.87 7.17 -1.42
CA TYR A 100 -8.32 7.14 -1.63
C TYR A 100 -8.76 8.15 -2.71
N LYS A 101 -9.44 7.65 -3.76
CA LYS A 101 -10.05 8.49 -4.79
C LYS A 101 -11.47 8.86 -4.37
N LYS A 102 -11.68 10.11 -3.96
CA LYS A 102 -13.03 10.69 -3.97
C LYS A 102 -13.41 10.97 -5.42
N GLY A 103 -14.51 10.40 -5.92
CA GLY A 103 -14.91 10.40 -7.33
C GLY A 103 -14.59 11.70 -8.08
N VAL A 104 -13.65 11.63 -9.03
CA VAL A 104 -13.37 12.73 -9.95
C VAL A 104 -13.97 12.38 -11.31
N HIS A 105 -15.24 12.75 -11.49
CA HIS A 105 -15.82 12.97 -12.81
C HIS A 105 -15.26 14.28 -13.37
N THR A 106 -14.02 14.31 -13.84
CA THR A 106 -13.60 15.33 -14.83
C THR A 106 -12.60 14.72 -15.81
N PHE A 107 -13.08 14.57 -17.04
CA PHE A 107 -12.30 14.23 -18.22
C PHE A 107 -11.41 15.42 -18.60
N ALA A 108 -10.28 15.67 -17.91
CA ALA A 108 -9.33 16.69 -18.41
C ALA A 108 -7.89 16.66 -17.85
N LEU A 109 -7.54 15.97 -16.77
CA LEU A 109 -6.15 15.93 -16.28
C LEU A 109 -5.78 14.52 -15.79
N LYS A 110 -5.48 13.63 -16.74
CA LYS A 110 -5.23 12.19 -16.48
C LYS A 110 -3.79 11.83 -16.05
N ASP A 111 -2.85 12.78 -16.01
CA ASP A 111 -1.41 12.41 -15.91
C ASP A 111 -0.67 12.80 -14.63
N LEU A 112 -1.32 13.41 -13.63
CA LEU A 112 -0.69 13.70 -12.33
C LEU A 112 -1.47 13.04 -11.19
N TRP A 113 -1.33 11.72 -11.13
CA TRP A 113 -1.79 10.87 -10.06
C TRP A 113 -1.21 11.36 -8.73
N LYS A 114 -2.06 11.59 -7.71
CA LYS A 114 -1.64 11.78 -6.31
C LYS A 114 -1.17 10.44 -5.73
N LYS A 115 -0.10 9.89 -6.29
CA LYS A 115 0.63 8.75 -5.73
C LYS A 115 1.45 9.28 -4.57
N GLN A 116 1.19 8.79 -3.37
CA GLN A 116 2.02 9.15 -2.23
C GLN A 116 3.34 8.37 -2.33
N LEU A 117 4.45 9.08 -2.14
CA LEU A 117 5.77 8.47 -2.02
C LEU A 117 5.93 7.91 -0.61
N VAL A 118 6.31 6.63 -0.51
CA VAL A 118 6.76 6.00 0.73
C VAL A 118 8.21 5.57 0.56
N ILE A 119 9.08 6.03 1.44
CA ILE A 119 10.49 5.63 1.51
C ILE A 119 10.63 4.62 2.64
N PHE A 120 11.24 3.47 2.36
CA PHE A 120 11.42 2.44 3.37
C PHE A 120 12.79 2.57 4.05
N GLY A 121 12.78 2.79 5.36
CA GLY A 121 13.99 2.73 6.19
C GLY A 121 14.64 4.06 6.55
N GLU A 122 13.88 5.06 6.99
CA GLU A 122 14.44 6.11 7.87
C GLU A 122 14.83 5.54 9.25
#